data_AF-A0A8T5SXP5-F1
#
_entry.id   AF-A0A8T5SXP5-F1
#
_cell.length_a   1.000
_cell.length_b   1.000
_cell.length_c   1.000
_cell.angle_alpha   90.00
_cell.angle_beta   90.00
_cell.angle_gamma   90.00
#
_symmetry.space_group_name_H-M   'P 1'
#
loop_
_entity.id
_entity.type
_entity.pdbx_description
1 polymer ?
#
loop_
_entity_poly.entity_id
_entity_poly.type
_entity_poly.pdbx_seq_one_letter_code
_entity_poly.pdbx_strand_id
1 'polypeptide(L)'
;MYCNNCGANLTDGTKFCPNCGADSGVAAKPAPVTPQQAIPQYSGTQPYAPPPMPYKVKEPILALILSWFVLGSGHMYAGKPGKGIGLMVGALVSGGIMYGGFFVLLWYSSLGFAITLLIIGGISVVVIALYAHIDAYSTAKKYNVFLQTNGRPPTSQDNW
;
A
#
# COMPACT_ATOMS: atom_id res chain seq x y z
N MET A 1 -27.25 -28.58 -36.97
CA MET A 1 -26.08 -29.15 -37.70
C MET A 1 -25.11 -29.74 -36.68
N TYR A 2 -24.21 -30.66 -37.00
CA TYR A 2 -23.29 -31.25 -35.99
C TYR A 2 -21.88 -30.67 -36.10
N CYS A 3 -21.20 -30.47 -34.97
CA CYS A 3 -19.83 -29.97 -34.95
C CYS A 3 -18.86 -31.02 -35.49
N ASN A 4 -18.02 -30.65 -36.47
CA ASN A 4 -17.01 -31.53 -37.06
C ASN A 4 -15.91 -31.96 -36.08
N ASN A 5 -15.75 -31.26 -34.96
CA ASN A 5 -14.70 -31.55 -33.99
C ASN A 5 -15.19 -32.47 -32.85
N CYS A 6 -16.43 -32.31 -32.36
CA CYS A 6 -16.92 -33.05 -31.20
C CYS A 6 -18.27 -33.77 -31.40
N GLY A 7 -18.91 -33.63 -32.57
CA GLY A 7 -20.19 -34.27 -32.87
C GLY A 7 -21.41 -33.68 -32.15
N ALA A 8 -21.26 -32.62 -31.36
CA ALA A 8 -22.38 -31.98 -30.67
C ALA A 8 -23.31 -31.23 -31.65
N ASN A 9 -24.61 -31.17 -31.33
CA ASN A 9 -25.59 -30.46 -32.14
C ASN A 9 -25.43 -28.93 -31.97
N LEU A 10 -25.15 -28.24 -33.07
CA LEU A 10 -25.02 -26.79 -33.22
C LEU A 10 -26.37 -26.20 -33.66
N THR A 11 -26.81 -25.22 -32.90
CA THR A 11 -27.92 -24.32 -33.24
C THR A 11 -27.48 -23.28 -34.27
N ASP A 12 -28.36 -22.99 -35.23
CA ASP A 12 -28.08 -22.07 -36.34
C ASP A 12 -27.69 -20.66 -35.83
N GLY A 13 -26.56 -20.13 -36.32
CA GLY A 13 -26.08 -18.78 -35.99
C GLY A 13 -25.00 -18.68 -34.90
N THR A 14 -24.59 -19.81 -34.29
CA THR A 14 -23.45 -19.83 -33.36
C THR A 14 -22.13 -19.87 -34.13
N LYS A 15 -21.19 -18.95 -33.88
CA LYS A 15 -19.85 -18.91 -34.53
C LYS A 15 -18.85 -19.90 -33.94
N PHE A 16 -19.10 -20.37 -32.72
CA PHE A 16 -18.26 -21.33 -32.01
C PHE A 16 -19.14 -22.39 -31.34
N CYS A 17 -18.67 -23.64 -31.33
CA CYS A 17 -19.36 -24.73 -30.66
C CYS A 17 -19.35 -24.51 -29.14
N PRO A 18 -20.50 -24.53 -28.46
CA PRO A 18 -20.56 -24.34 -27.01
C PRO A 18 -19.97 -25.50 -26.21
N ASN A 19 -19.78 -26.67 -26.83
CA ASN A 19 -19.29 -27.86 -26.14
C ASN A 19 -17.77 -28.06 -26.26
N CYS A 20 -17.16 -27.66 -27.38
CA CYS A 20 -15.70 -27.84 -27.59
C CYS A 20 -14.95 -26.56 -27.98
N GLY A 21 -15.64 -25.45 -28.21
CA GLY A 21 -15.03 -24.17 -28.59
C GLY A 21 -14.55 -24.08 -30.04
N ALA A 22 -14.72 -25.11 -30.86
CA ALA A 22 -14.32 -25.09 -32.27
C ALA A 22 -15.18 -24.11 -33.10
N ASP A 23 -14.56 -23.37 -34.01
CA ASP A 23 -15.25 -22.47 -34.94
C ASP A 23 -16.23 -23.27 -35.81
N SER A 24 -17.47 -22.79 -35.91
CA SER A 24 -18.54 -23.47 -36.63
C SER A 24 -18.54 -23.15 -38.13
N GLY A 25 -17.70 -22.24 -38.61
CA GLY A 25 -17.48 -21.96 -40.04
C GLY A 25 -18.65 -21.30 -40.77
N VAL A 26 -19.73 -20.92 -40.08
CA VAL A 26 -20.91 -20.29 -40.70
C VAL A 26 -20.93 -18.79 -40.41
N ALA A 27 -20.76 -17.98 -41.46
CA ALA A 27 -20.79 -16.52 -41.38
C ALA A 27 -22.19 -16.01 -40.96
N ALA A 28 -22.31 -15.55 -39.72
CA ALA A 28 -23.53 -14.93 -39.22
C ALA A 28 -23.78 -13.56 -39.91
N LYS A 29 -24.98 -13.41 -40.49
CA LYS A 29 -25.51 -12.14 -41.04
C LYS A 29 -25.66 -11.09 -39.91
N PRO A 30 -25.44 -9.78 -40.15
CA PRO A 30 -25.46 -8.77 -39.09
C PRO A 30 -26.87 -8.57 -38.52
N ALA A 31 -27.00 -8.65 -37.19
CA ALA A 31 -28.19 -8.25 -36.45
C ALA A 31 -27.94 -6.92 -35.70
N PRO A 32 -29.00 -6.14 -35.37
CA PRO A 32 -28.91 -4.72 -35.01
C PRO A 32 -28.23 -4.47 -33.65
N VAL A 33 -27.44 -3.39 -33.60
CA VAL A 33 -26.71 -2.94 -32.41
C VAL A 33 -27.62 -2.23 -31.40
N THR A 34 -27.79 -2.82 -30.23
CA THR A 34 -28.30 -2.14 -29.03
C THR A 34 -27.11 -1.46 -28.32
N PRO A 35 -27.22 -0.24 -27.74
CA PRO A 35 -26.10 0.39 -27.05
C PRO A 35 -25.80 -0.30 -25.72
N GLN A 36 -24.92 -1.31 -25.74
CA GLN A 36 -24.42 -1.99 -24.55
C GLN A 36 -23.29 -1.14 -23.93
N GLN A 37 -23.52 -0.62 -22.73
CA GLN A 37 -22.52 0.08 -21.93
C GLN A 37 -21.33 -0.85 -21.62
N ALA A 38 -20.13 -0.40 -21.95
CA ALA A 38 -18.89 -1.17 -21.83
C ALA A 38 -18.50 -1.37 -20.36
N ILE A 39 -18.52 -2.63 -19.90
CA ILE A 39 -17.89 -3.07 -18.66
C ILE A 39 -16.54 -3.70 -19.06
N PRO A 40 -15.38 -3.14 -18.67
CA PRO A 40 -14.10 -3.70 -19.05
C PRO A 40 -13.85 -5.05 -18.34
N GLN A 41 -13.77 -6.10 -19.14
CA GLN A 41 -13.48 -7.49 -18.77
C GLN A 41 -11.97 -7.67 -18.58
N TYR A 42 -11.50 -7.96 -17.37
CA TYR A 42 -10.12 -8.37 -17.13
C TYR A 42 -9.99 -9.90 -17.26
N SER A 43 -9.17 -10.36 -18.20
CA SER A 43 -8.82 -11.77 -18.39
C SER A 43 -7.33 -11.94 -18.70
N GLY A 44 -6.65 -12.79 -17.92
CA GLY A 44 -5.40 -13.44 -18.30
C GLY A 44 -4.14 -13.00 -17.53
N THR A 45 -3.46 -13.94 -16.89
CA THR A 45 -2.12 -13.82 -16.29
C THR A 45 -1.10 -13.47 -17.38
N GLN A 46 -0.77 -12.18 -17.49
CA GLN A 46 0.32 -11.69 -18.34
C GLN A 46 1.60 -11.55 -17.49
N PRO A 47 2.76 -12.01 -17.99
CA PRO A 47 4.05 -11.60 -17.45
C PRO A 47 4.16 -10.08 -17.59
N TYR A 48 3.97 -9.38 -16.48
CA TYR A 48 3.94 -7.93 -16.42
C TYR A 48 5.34 -7.38 -16.73
N ALA A 49 5.55 -6.91 -17.96
CA ALA A 49 6.60 -5.97 -18.24
C ALA A 49 6.13 -4.60 -17.69
N PRO A 50 6.79 -4.03 -16.67
CA PRO A 50 6.36 -2.76 -16.12
C PRO A 50 6.36 -1.70 -17.23
N PRO A 51 5.27 -0.93 -17.40
CA PRO A 51 5.26 0.19 -18.32
C PRO A 51 6.35 1.19 -17.91
N PRO A 52 6.94 1.95 -18.84
CA PRO A 52 7.91 2.99 -18.51
C PRO A 52 7.23 4.00 -17.59
N MET A 53 7.63 3.97 -16.33
CA MET A 53 7.00 4.70 -15.25
C MET A 53 7.40 6.18 -15.31
N PRO A 54 6.49 7.13 -15.59
CA PRO A 54 6.79 8.55 -15.53
C PRO A 54 6.84 9.08 -14.09
N TYR A 55 6.74 8.21 -13.09
CA TYR A 55 6.77 8.59 -11.69
C TYR A 55 8.15 8.35 -11.08
N LYS A 56 8.59 9.30 -10.26
CA LYS A 56 9.85 9.21 -9.53
C LYS A 56 9.68 8.27 -8.32
N VAL A 57 10.50 7.22 -8.26
CA VAL A 57 10.54 6.30 -7.12
C VAL A 57 10.91 7.09 -5.85
N LYS A 58 10.26 6.80 -4.72
CA LYS A 58 10.57 7.49 -3.46
C LYS A 58 11.79 6.84 -2.82
N GLU A 59 12.76 7.65 -2.44
CA GLU A 59 13.95 7.16 -1.76
C GLU A 59 13.62 6.78 -0.30
N PRO A 60 13.73 5.50 0.08
CA PRO A 60 13.39 5.06 1.44
C PRO A 60 14.34 5.66 2.50
N ILE A 61 15.56 6.00 2.11
CA ILE A 61 16.54 6.66 2.98
C ILE A 61 16.08 8.08 3.33
N LEU A 62 15.38 8.77 2.41
CA LEU A 62 14.86 10.11 2.68
C LEU A 62 13.72 10.07 3.69
N ALA A 63 12.87 9.04 3.66
CA ALA A 63 11.84 8.84 4.68
C ALA A 63 12.44 8.59 6.08
N LEU A 64 13.64 7.99 6.12
CA LEU A 64 14.43 7.74 7.34
C LEU A 64 15.00 9.05 7.90
N ILE A 65 15.66 9.85 7.05
CA ILE A 65 16.21 11.15 7.44
C ILE A 65 15.09 12.12 7.87
N LEU A 66 13.93 12.08 7.20
CA LEU A 66 12.80 12.91 7.59
C LEU A 66 12.23 12.48 8.95
N SER A 67 12.09 11.16 9.18
CA SER A 67 11.65 10.61 10.47
C SER A 67 12.59 10.95 11.62
N TRP A 68 13.88 11.13 11.35
CA TRP A 68 14.88 11.53 12.35
C TRP A 68 14.66 12.96 12.85
N PHE A 69 14.30 13.89 11.96
CA PHE A 69 14.10 15.30 12.34
C PHE A 69 12.71 15.59 12.93
N VAL A 70 11.68 14.88 12.45
CA VAL A 70 10.31 15.04 12.96
C VAL A 70 9.67 13.66 13.08
N LEU A 71 9.53 13.19 14.32
CA LEU A 71 8.90 11.91 14.64
C LEU A 71 7.47 11.88 14.06
N GLY A 72 7.23 11.00 13.07
CA GLY A 72 5.96 10.87 12.33
C GLY A 72 5.96 11.44 10.91
N SER A 73 6.95 12.26 10.52
CA SER A 73 7.00 12.86 9.17
C SER A 73 7.31 11.86 8.04
N GLY A 74 8.05 10.79 8.32
CA GLY A 74 8.30 9.72 7.33
C GLY A 74 7.04 8.99 6.90
N HIS A 75 6.09 8.76 7.81
CA HIS A 75 4.79 8.14 7.50
C HIS A 75 3.89 9.04 6.65
N MET A 76 4.01 10.37 6.82
CA MET A 76 3.35 11.34 5.92
C MET A 76 3.95 11.27 4.52
N TYR A 77 5.27 11.11 4.41
CA TYR A 77 5.96 10.95 3.12
C TYR A 77 5.57 9.66 2.38
N ALA A 78 5.30 8.59 3.14
CA ALA A 78 4.86 7.31 2.59
C ALA A 78 3.36 7.27 2.21
N GLY A 79 2.62 8.36 2.35
CA GLY A 79 1.20 8.43 1.95
C GLY A 79 0.22 7.80 2.95
N LYS A 80 0.66 7.53 4.20
CA LYS A 80 -0.20 7.07 5.30
C LYS A 80 -0.27 8.14 6.40
N PRO A 81 -0.98 9.27 6.18
CA PRO A 81 -0.97 10.42 7.08
C PRO A 81 -1.51 10.09 8.48
N GLY A 82 -2.49 9.18 8.59
CA GLY A 82 -3.06 8.79 9.89
C GLY A 82 -2.04 8.16 10.85
N LYS A 83 -1.14 7.31 10.36
CA LYS A 83 -0.08 6.71 11.18
C LYS A 83 0.98 7.76 11.60
N GLY A 84 1.29 8.70 10.71
CA GLY A 84 2.22 9.79 11.00
C GLY A 84 1.69 10.74 12.08
N ILE A 85 0.43 11.15 11.98
CA ILE A 85 -0.22 12.01 12.98
C ILE A 85 -0.29 11.31 14.34
N GLY A 86 -0.66 10.02 14.37
CA GLY A 86 -0.69 9.24 15.62
C GLY A 86 0.67 9.18 16.32
N LEU A 87 1.75 8.97 15.57
CA LEU A 87 3.11 9.00 16.10
C LEU A 87 3.52 10.40 16.59
N MET A 88 3.12 11.45 15.88
CA MET A 88 3.45 12.84 16.24
C MET A 88 2.73 13.26 17.54
N VAL A 89 1.44 12.92 17.68
CA VAL A 89 0.68 13.15 18.92
C VAL A 89 1.25 12.31 20.06
N GLY A 90 1.55 11.04 19.81
CA GLY A 90 2.20 10.16 20.79
C GLY A 90 3.54 10.71 21.27
N ALA A 91 4.33 11.30 20.37
CA ALA A 91 5.61 11.95 20.69
C ALA A 91 5.45 13.20 21.57
N LEU A 92 4.44 14.03 21.30
CA LEU A 92 4.15 15.22 22.11
C LEU A 92 3.67 14.85 23.51
N VAL A 93 2.80 13.83 23.61
CA VAL A 93 2.31 13.32 24.90
C VAL A 93 3.42 12.65 25.68
N SER A 94 4.23 11.79 25.05
CA SER A 94 5.34 11.12 25.72
C SER A 94 6.41 12.12 26.16
N GLY A 95 6.76 13.08 25.31
CA GLY A 95 7.67 14.18 25.62
C GLY A 95 7.16 15.03 26.79
N GLY A 96 5.87 15.37 26.81
CA GLY A 96 5.24 16.14 27.90
C GLY A 96 5.25 15.39 29.24
N ILE A 97 4.99 14.08 29.23
CA ILE A 97 5.08 13.23 30.43
C ILE A 97 6.54 13.13 30.90
N MET A 98 7.49 12.99 29.98
CA MET A 98 8.92 12.93 30.31
C MET A 98 9.43 14.24 30.91
N TYR A 99 9.16 15.37 30.25
CA TYR A 99 9.61 16.69 30.68
C TYR A 99 8.87 17.16 31.94
N GLY A 100 7.55 16.93 32.02
CA GLY A 100 6.74 17.27 33.18
C GLY A 100 7.09 16.42 34.39
N GLY A 101 7.27 15.11 34.20
CA GLY A 101 7.79 14.20 35.24
C GLY A 101 9.18 14.62 35.70
N PHE A 102 10.07 14.95 34.76
CA PHE A 102 11.42 15.44 35.08
C PHE A 102 11.41 16.73 35.92
N PHE A 103 10.54 17.69 35.60
CA PHE A 103 10.43 18.95 36.35
C PHE A 103 9.87 18.75 37.76
N VAL A 104 8.92 17.82 37.94
CA VAL A 104 8.37 17.44 39.25
C VAL A 104 9.41 16.68 40.10
N LEU A 105 10.22 15.82 39.47
CA LEU A 105 11.28 15.07 40.15
C LEU A 105 12.43 15.96 40.61
N LEU A 106 12.76 17.02 39.85
CA LEU A 106 13.73 18.03 40.27
C LEU A 106 13.24 18.87 41.47
N TRP A 107 11.92 18.98 41.66
CA TRP A 107 11.31 19.75 42.75
C TRP A 107 11.22 18.98 44.07
N TYR A 108 11.21 17.64 44.07
CA TYR A 108 10.84 16.82 45.24
C TYR A 108 11.94 15.94 45.86
N SER A 109 13.22 16.14 45.51
CA SER A 109 14.44 15.61 46.18
C SER A 109 15.01 14.22 45.79
N SER A 110 16.32 14.08 46.01
CA SER A 110 17.25 12.96 45.76
C SER A 110 17.57 12.66 44.28
N LEU A 111 18.70 13.23 43.79
CA LEU A 111 19.25 13.08 42.43
C LEU A 111 19.17 11.65 41.85
N GLY A 112 19.30 10.61 42.69
CA GLY A 112 19.34 9.22 42.23
C GLY A 112 18.04 8.72 41.60
N PHE A 113 16.87 9.14 42.13
CA PHE A 113 15.58 8.71 41.57
C PHE A 113 15.29 9.36 40.22
N ALA A 114 15.65 10.65 40.08
CA ALA A 114 15.55 11.38 38.82
C ALA A 114 16.45 10.78 37.72
N ILE A 115 17.70 10.42 38.06
CA ILE A 115 18.63 9.79 37.11
C ILE A 115 18.13 8.41 36.65
N THR A 116 17.55 7.62 37.56
CA THR A 116 17.05 6.27 37.23
C THR A 116 15.89 6.34 36.24
N LEU A 117 14.95 7.27 36.43
CA LEU A 117 13.83 7.47 35.50
C LEU A 117 14.28 8.05 34.15
N LEU A 118 15.31 8.90 34.12
CA LEU A 118 15.89 9.38 32.87
C LEU A 118 16.55 8.26 32.06
N ILE A 119 17.26 7.34 32.71
CA ILE A 119 17.91 6.20 32.01
C ILE A 119 16.83 5.26 31.45
N ILE A 120 15.84 4.88 32.26
CA ILE A 120 14.77 3.97 31.84
C ILE A 120 13.91 4.62 30.74
N GLY A 121 13.54 5.88 30.92
CA GLY A 121 12.81 6.66 29.93
C GLY A 121 13.63 6.86 28.66
N GLY A 122 14.91 7.22 28.78
CA GLY A 122 15.79 7.42 27.63
C GLY A 122 15.93 6.15 26.79
N ILE A 123 16.12 5.00 27.44
CA ILE A 123 16.17 3.70 26.76
C ILE A 123 14.84 3.41 26.05
N SER A 124 13.70 3.64 26.70
CA SER A 124 12.40 3.36 26.08
C SER A 124 12.11 4.26 24.87
N VAL A 125 12.50 5.54 24.92
CA VAL A 125 12.41 6.46 23.77
C VAL A 125 13.28 5.99 22.62
N VAL A 126 14.51 5.55 22.89
CA VAL A 126 15.41 5.02 21.86
C VAL A 126 14.80 3.77 21.20
N VAL A 127 14.27 2.83 21.99
CA VAL A 127 13.63 1.61 21.46
C VAL A 127 12.41 1.96 20.58
N ILE A 128 11.56 2.88 21.03
CA ILE A 128 10.39 3.33 20.27
C ILE A 128 10.82 4.05 18.98
N ALA A 129 11.86 4.89 19.05
CA ALA A 129 12.40 5.56 17.88
C ALA A 129 12.92 4.55 16.86
N LEU A 130 13.69 3.55 17.28
CA LEU A 130 14.18 2.49 16.41
C LEU A 130 13.04 1.72 15.75
N TYR A 131 12.00 1.36 16.51
CA TYR A 131 10.81 0.71 15.95
C TYR A 131 10.11 1.59 14.89
N ALA A 132 9.90 2.87 15.19
CA ALA A 132 9.26 3.81 14.26
C ALA A 132 10.06 4.00 12.96
N HIS A 133 11.41 3.98 13.04
CA HIS A 133 12.28 4.06 11.87
C HIS A 133 12.16 2.81 10.99
N ILE A 134 12.15 1.62 11.60
CA ILE A 134 11.97 0.35 10.88
C ILE A 134 10.59 0.32 10.19
N ASP A 135 9.53 0.76 10.88
CA ASP A 135 8.19 0.79 10.30
C ASP A 135 8.07 1.80 9.15
N ALA A 136 8.67 2.99 9.28
CA ALA A 136 8.73 3.99 8.22
C ALA A 136 9.46 3.46 6.97
N TYR A 137 10.61 2.81 7.14
CA TYR A 137 11.37 2.18 6.06
C TYR A 137 10.56 1.08 5.36
N SER A 138 9.92 0.20 6.15
CA SER A 138 9.11 -0.89 5.63
C SER A 138 7.91 -0.36 4.81
N THR A 139 7.30 0.73 5.26
CA THR A 139 6.17 1.36 4.58
C THR A 139 6.59 1.99 3.25
N ALA A 140 7.74 2.69 3.22
CA ALA A 140 8.30 3.24 1.98
C ALA A 140 8.60 2.15 0.94
N LYS A 141 9.13 0.99 1.38
CA LYS A 141 9.37 -0.16 0.51
C LYS A 141 8.06 -0.70 -0.10
N LYS A 142 7.01 -0.88 0.70
CA LYS A 142 5.69 -1.33 0.22
C LYS A 142 5.08 -0.35 -0.78
N TYR A 143 5.23 0.96 -0.54
CA TYR A 143 4.76 2.00 -1.46
C TYR A 143 5.43 1.90 -2.83
N ASN A 144 6.75 1.71 -2.87
CA ASN A 144 7.49 1.55 -4.12
C ASN A 144 7.12 0.28 -4.88
N VAL A 145 6.91 -0.84 -4.18
CA VAL A 145 6.43 -2.09 -4.79
C VAL A 145 5.04 -1.89 -5.40
N PHE A 146 4.11 -1.26 -4.67
CA PHE A 146 2.78 -0.97 -5.19
C PHE A 146 2.82 -0.11 -6.45
N LEU A 147 3.62 0.96 -6.43
CA LEU A 147 3.83 1.82 -7.59
C LEU A 147 4.32 1.00 -8.79
N GLN A 148 5.34 0.17 -8.57
CA GLN A 148 5.96 -0.67 -9.62
C GLN A 148 4.96 -1.66 -10.22
N THR A 149 4.04 -2.21 -9.44
CA THR A 149 3.03 -3.16 -9.92
C THR A 149 1.85 -2.49 -10.61
N ASN A 150 1.41 -1.31 -10.14
CA ASN A 150 0.14 -0.73 -10.56
C ASN A 150 0.29 0.43 -11.55
N GLY A 151 1.49 0.97 -11.76
CA GLY A 151 1.69 2.10 -12.66
C GLY A 151 1.15 3.43 -12.14
N ARG A 152 0.55 3.46 -10.95
CA ARG A 152 -0.10 4.62 -10.32
C ARG A 152 0.23 4.70 -8.82
N PRO A 153 0.22 5.89 -8.21
CA PRO A 153 0.36 6.00 -6.76
C PRO A 153 -0.85 5.37 -6.04
N PRO A 154 -0.65 4.79 -4.85
CA PRO A 154 -1.74 4.26 -4.05
C PRO A 154 -2.61 5.38 -3.49
N THR A 155 -3.91 5.11 -3.41
CA THR A 155 -4.94 5.96 -2.81
C THR A 155 -5.33 5.44 -1.43
N SER A 156 -6.15 6.20 -0.69
CA SER A 156 -6.63 5.78 0.64
C SER A 156 -7.52 4.53 0.63
N GLN A 157 -7.99 4.10 -0.55
CA GLN A 157 -8.83 2.92 -0.73
C GLN A 157 -8.02 1.66 -1.08
N ASP A 158 -6.76 1.82 -1.49
CA ASP A 158 -5.92 0.70 -1.90
C ASP A 158 -5.30 0.03 -0.66
N ASN A 159 -5.41 -1.29 -0.55
CA ASN A 159 -4.82 -2.06 0.55
C ASN A 159 -3.41 -2.54 0.16
N TRP A 160 -2.39 -1.94 0.78
CA TRP A 160 -0.96 -2.24 0.56
C TRP A 160 -0.11 -2.06 1.82
#